data_AF-A0A2E0K5T8-F1
#
_entry.id   AF-A0A2E0K5T8-F1
#
_cell.length_a   1.000
_cell.length_b   1.000
_cell.length_c   1.000
_cell.angle_alpha   90.00
_cell.angle_beta   90.00
_cell.angle_gamma   90.00
#
_symmetry.space_group_name_H-M   'P 1'
#
loop_
_entity.id
_entity.type
_entity.pdbx_description
1 polymer ?
#
loop_
_entity_poly.entity_id
_entity_poly.type
_entity_poly.pdbx_seq_one_letter_code
_entity_poly.pdbx_strand_id
1 'polypeptide(L)'
;MAVAATAQAWAFDGKYREIDWNEQLDLSLQQSEQIQAIEKKYHEQMYQLVPDKPESKRKDGETRAEVQRLMTDMRNEMRAVLTPDQLQKAHTLMLEQHSKMRLRMARRLAMELDMPIEQEHRLQQQVSSMEDDYDWPMDKKQLDEDRDKFKAVLKSVLTEEQQATLAERRKEARERWQSARERGFPEGEHMDNMPPPPER
;
A
#
# COMPACT_ATOMS: atom_id res chain seq x y z
N MET A 1 35.33 -8.88 -4.19
CA MET A 1 33.98 -8.37 -4.50
C MET A 1 33.15 -8.51 -3.25
N ALA A 2 32.87 -7.40 -2.57
CA ALA A 2 32.05 -7.42 -1.35
C ALA A 2 30.58 -7.35 -1.78
N VAL A 3 29.82 -8.39 -1.45
CA VAL A 3 28.36 -8.40 -1.59
C VAL A 3 27.84 -7.49 -0.48
N ALA A 4 27.47 -6.25 -0.82
CA ALA A 4 26.80 -5.36 0.10
C ALA A 4 25.48 -6.03 0.49
N ALA A 5 25.26 -6.23 1.79
CA ALA A 5 23.99 -6.69 2.30
C ALA A 5 22.94 -5.64 1.92
N THR A 6 22.09 -5.98 0.96
CA THR A 6 20.93 -5.18 0.52
C THR A 6 19.91 -5.18 1.66
N ALA A 7 20.15 -4.43 2.71
CA ALA A 7 19.13 -4.22 3.73
C ALA A 7 18.09 -3.24 3.16
N GLN A 8 16.94 -3.83 2.87
CA GLN A 8 15.81 -3.25 2.16
C GLN A 8 15.02 -2.38 3.12
N ALA A 9 14.70 -1.18 2.66
CA ALA A 9 14.04 -0.16 3.45
C ALA A 9 12.55 -0.52 3.71
N TRP A 10 12.20 -0.80 4.97
CA TRP A 10 10.89 -1.20 5.49
C TRP A 10 9.80 -0.12 5.46
N ALA A 11 10.15 1.17 5.49
CA ALA A 11 9.19 2.26 5.37
C ALA A 11 8.51 2.33 3.99
N PHE A 12 9.01 1.51 3.05
CA PHE A 12 8.45 1.27 1.73
C PHE A 12 7.76 -0.10 1.61
N ASP A 13 7.59 -0.84 2.71
CA ASP A 13 7.14 -2.23 2.72
C ASP A 13 5.60 -2.31 2.79
N GLY A 14 4.99 -2.42 1.61
CA GLY A 14 3.69 -3.07 1.44
C GLY A 14 3.89 -4.46 0.84
N LYS A 15 2.98 -5.39 1.12
CA LYS A 15 2.97 -6.79 0.60
C LYS A 15 3.04 -6.91 -0.95
N TYR A 16 3.03 -5.79 -1.66
CA TYR A 16 3.22 -5.64 -3.09
C TYR A 16 4.50 -4.82 -3.35
N ARG A 17 5.64 -5.44 -3.07
CA ARG A 17 6.97 -4.91 -3.41
C ARG A 17 7.12 -4.89 -4.92
N GLU A 18 6.88 -3.75 -5.56
CA GLU A 18 7.13 -3.63 -7.00
C GLU A 18 8.35 -2.75 -7.33
N ILE A 19 8.98 -2.08 -6.35
CA ILE A 19 10.15 -1.21 -6.55
C ILE A 19 11.25 -1.52 -5.52
N ASP A 20 12.43 -1.92 -5.99
CA ASP A 20 13.66 -1.94 -5.17
C ASP A 20 14.24 -0.51 -5.14
N TRP A 21 13.93 0.26 -4.11
CA TRP A 21 14.35 1.66 -4.01
C TRP A 21 15.87 1.84 -3.90
N ASN A 22 16.61 0.86 -3.39
CA ASN A 22 18.06 0.96 -3.30
C ASN A 22 18.68 0.93 -4.69
N GLU A 23 18.24 -0.02 -5.53
CA GLU A 23 18.66 -0.13 -6.92
C GLU A 23 18.11 1.02 -7.77
N GLN A 24 16.83 1.31 -7.64
CA GLN A 24 16.15 2.29 -8.51
C GLN A 24 16.57 3.73 -8.23
N LEU A 25 17.04 4.06 -7.02
CA LEU A 25 17.54 5.40 -6.69
C LEU A 25 19.07 5.50 -6.69
N ASP A 26 19.77 4.42 -7.07
CA ASP A 26 21.23 4.34 -7.08
C ASP A 26 21.83 4.82 -5.74
N LEU A 27 21.28 4.33 -4.63
CA LEU A 27 21.67 4.80 -3.30
C LEU A 27 23.12 4.43 -3.00
N SER A 28 23.89 5.39 -2.47
CA SER A 28 25.21 5.07 -1.94
C SER A 28 25.11 4.16 -0.72
N LEU A 29 26.18 3.41 -0.42
CA LEU A 29 26.24 2.57 0.78
C LEU A 29 25.92 3.36 2.05
N GLN A 30 26.47 4.57 2.16
CA GLN A 30 26.20 5.46 3.29
C GLN A 30 24.73 5.87 3.39
N GLN A 31 24.08 6.22 2.28
CA GLN A 31 22.65 6.55 2.27
C GLN A 31 21.80 5.34 2.65
N SER A 32 22.13 4.15 2.13
CA SER A 32 21.44 2.91 2.46
C SER A 32 21.54 2.60 3.96
N GLU A 33 22.73 2.71 4.56
CA GLU A 33 22.93 2.50 6.00
C GLU A 33 22.18 3.53 6.84
N GLN A 34 22.16 4.80 6.42
CA GLN A 34 21.40 5.87 7.09
C GLN A 34 19.90 5.60 7.07
N ILE A 35 19.35 5.21 5.92
CA ILE A 35 17.92 4.89 5.77
C ILE A 35 17.54 3.71 6.66
N GLN A 36 18.34 2.64 6.68
CA GLN A 36 18.09 1.49 7.56
C GLN A 36 18.13 1.86 9.05
N ALA A 37 19.06 2.72 9.45
CA ALA A 37 19.16 3.19 10.83
C ALA A 37 17.92 4.02 11.23
N ILE A 38 17.43 4.88 10.34
CA ILE A 38 16.20 5.65 10.54
C ILE A 38 15.01 4.70 10.75
N GLU A 39 14.82 3.74 9.85
CA GLU A 39 13.70 2.80 9.94
C GLU A 39 13.73 1.96 11.21
N LYS A 40 14.91 1.43 11.57
CA LYS A 40 15.08 0.66 12.80
C LYS A 40 14.69 1.48 14.03
N LYS A 41 15.17 2.73 14.12
CA LYS A 41 14.83 3.67 15.20
C LYS A 41 13.31 3.87 15.32
N TYR A 42 12.63 4.16 14.22
CA TYR A 42 11.18 4.41 14.24
C TYR A 42 10.37 3.14 14.48
N HIS A 43 10.83 1.99 13.98
CA HIS A 43 10.20 0.70 14.22
C HIS A 43 10.22 0.35 15.72
N GLU A 44 11.37 0.50 16.38
CA GLU A 44 11.49 0.27 17.82
C GLU A 44 10.57 1.20 18.62
N GLN A 45 10.46 2.48 18.24
CA GLN A 45 9.55 3.43 18.88
C GLN A 45 8.07 3.05 18.69
N MET A 46 7.67 2.65 17.48
CA MET A 46 6.30 2.21 17.21
C MET A 46 5.95 0.90 17.94
N TYR A 47 6.90 -0.04 18.02
CA TYR A 47 6.71 -1.30 18.73
C TYR A 47 6.49 -1.07 20.23
N GLN A 48 7.21 -0.12 20.84
CA GLN A 48 7.01 0.26 22.23
C GLN A 48 5.62 0.87 22.50
N LEU A 49 5.01 1.53 21.51
CA LEU A 49 3.66 2.11 21.62
C LEU A 49 2.54 1.07 21.49
N VAL A 50 2.81 -0.09 20.89
CA VAL A 50 1.83 -1.17 20.67
C VAL A 50 2.33 -2.46 21.33
N PRO A 51 2.24 -2.59 22.67
CA PRO A 51 2.68 -3.80 23.33
C PRO A 51 1.83 -5.01 22.91
N ASP A 52 2.47 -6.15 22.69
CA ASP A 52 1.87 -7.44 22.26
C ASP A 52 0.81 -8.03 23.21
N LYS A 53 0.43 -7.33 24.27
CA LYS A 53 -0.51 -7.84 25.27
C LYS A 53 -1.96 -7.68 24.80
N PRO A 54 -2.73 -8.77 24.67
CA PRO A 54 -4.12 -8.73 24.20
C PRO A 54 -5.07 -7.94 25.12
N GLU A 55 -4.66 -7.66 26.37
CA GLU A 55 -5.41 -6.84 27.35
C GLU A 55 -5.25 -5.33 27.13
N SER A 56 -4.24 -4.89 26.37
CA SER A 56 -3.99 -3.47 26.04
C SER A 56 -4.81 -2.96 24.84
N LYS A 57 -5.80 -3.74 24.38
CA LYS A 57 -6.66 -3.47 23.20
C LYS A 57 -7.58 -2.24 23.30
N ARG A 58 -7.33 -1.30 24.21
CA ARG A 58 -7.85 0.05 24.04
C ARG A 58 -6.91 0.78 23.07
N LYS A 59 -7.22 0.64 21.78
CA LYS A 59 -6.65 1.50 20.75
C LYS A 59 -7.22 2.91 20.93
N ASP A 60 -6.76 3.60 21.96
CA ASP A 60 -7.09 4.99 22.20
C ASP A 60 -6.64 5.81 20.98
N GLY A 61 -7.42 6.83 20.61
CA GLY A 61 -7.13 7.66 19.43
C GLY A 61 -5.72 8.25 19.47
N GLU A 62 -5.21 8.50 20.68
CA GLU A 62 -3.87 9.02 20.95
C GLU A 62 -2.75 8.09 20.47
N THR A 63 -2.81 6.78 20.74
CA THR A 63 -1.78 5.83 20.25
C THR A 63 -1.77 5.77 18.72
N ARG A 64 -2.93 5.86 18.08
CA ARG A 64 -3.00 5.88 16.61
C ARG A 64 -2.43 7.17 16.02
N ALA A 65 -2.72 8.31 16.66
CA ALA A 65 -2.18 9.60 16.25
C ALA A 65 -0.66 9.63 16.42
N GLU A 66 -0.14 9.09 17.51
CA GLU A 66 1.30 9.03 17.78
C GLU A 66 2.02 8.13 16.76
N VAL A 67 1.49 6.94 16.45
CA VAL A 67 2.04 6.08 15.40
C VAL A 67 2.03 6.79 14.04
N GLN A 68 0.96 7.51 13.72
CA GLN A 68 0.90 8.27 12.46
C GLN A 68 1.93 9.41 12.42
N ARG A 69 2.19 10.06 13.56
CA ARG A 69 3.25 11.07 13.69
C ARG A 69 4.61 10.44 13.43
N LEU A 70 4.93 9.34 14.12
CA LEU A 70 6.19 8.62 13.93
C LEU A 70 6.42 8.17 12.48
N MET A 71 5.38 7.67 11.80
CA MET A 71 5.47 7.34 10.37
C MET A 71 5.77 8.56 9.50
N THR A 72 5.21 9.72 9.85
CA THR A 72 5.45 10.97 9.11
C THR A 72 6.87 11.49 9.34
N ASP A 73 7.33 11.47 10.59
CA ASP A 73 8.67 11.89 10.97
C ASP A 73 9.74 10.99 10.31
N MET A 74 9.51 9.67 10.30
CA MET A 74 10.35 8.69 9.60
C MET A 74 10.49 9.02 8.12
N ARG A 75 9.37 9.26 7.41
CA ARG A 75 9.40 9.62 5.99
C ARG A 75 10.15 10.92 5.73
N ASN A 76 9.98 11.92 6.58
CA ASN A 76 10.68 13.20 6.46
C ASN A 76 12.19 13.02 6.65
N GLU A 77 12.62 12.23 7.65
CA GLU A 77 14.03 11.91 7.86
C GLU A 77 14.61 11.15 6.66
N MET A 78 13.87 10.21 6.06
CA MET A 78 14.32 9.48 4.88
C MET A 78 14.44 10.39 3.64
N ARG A 79 13.48 11.29 3.41
CA ARG A 79 13.57 12.28 2.31
C ARG A 79 14.82 13.15 2.43
N ALA A 80 15.23 13.49 3.66
CA ALA A 80 16.40 14.31 3.91
C ALA A 80 17.74 13.61 3.60
N VAL A 81 17.77 12.28 3.51
CA VAL A 81 18.97 11.51 3.11
C VAL A 81 19.19 11.53 1.60
N LEU A 82 18.13 11.76 0.83
CA LEU A 82 18.17 11.72 -0.63
C LEU A 82 18.57 13.07 -1.22
N THR A 83 19.24 13.02 -2.37
CA THR A 83 19.51 14.21 -3.18
C THR A 83 18.22 14.69 -3.88
N PRO A 84 18.15 15.96 -4.31
CA PRO A 84 17.01 16.47 -5.09
C PRO A 84 16.70 15.63 -6.33
N ASP A 85 17.72 15.17 -7.05
CA ASP A 85 17.54 14.33 -8.24
C ASP A 85 16.97 12.95 -7.89
N GLN A 86 17.42 12.35 -6.78
CA GLN A 86 16.88 11.09 -6.27
C GLN A 86 15.43 11.24 -5.82
N LEU A 87 15.06 12.37 -5.19
CA LEU A 87 13.67 12.66 -4.82
C LEU A 87 12.78 12.78 -6.06
N GLN A 88 13.24 13.48 -7.10
CA GLN A 88 12.50 13.60 -8.35
C GLN A 88 12.33 12.24 -9.06
N LYS A 89 13.39 11.41 -9.06
CA LYS A 89 13.36 10.04 -9.59
C LYS A 89 12.37 9.18 -8.80
N ALA A 90 12.39 9.26 -7.46
CA ALA A 90 11.49 8.52 -6.60
C ALA A 90 10.03 8.87 -6.84
N HIS A 91 9.73 10.17 -6.93
CA HIS A 91 8.41 10.67 -7.28
C HIS A 91 7.93 10.12 -8.62
N THR A 92 8.75 10.23 -9.68
CA THR A 92 8.40 9.75 -11.02
C THR A 92 8.12 8.24 -11.04
N LEU A 93 9.00 7.44 -10.43
CA LEU A 93 8.85 5.99 -10.35
C LEU A 93 7.57 5.58 -9.61
N MET A 94 7.26 6.27 -8.51
CA MET A 94 6.04 6.02 -7.75
C MET A 94 4.79 6.33 -8.58
N LEU A 95 4.74 7.47 -9.29
CA LEU A 95 3.60 7.82 -10.14
C LEU A 95 3.37 6.76 -11.23
N GLU A 96 4.45 6.37 -11.92
CA GLU A 96 4.37 5.31 -12.94
C GLU A 96 3.86 4.00 -12.36
N GLN A 97 4.35 3.62 -11.18
CA GLN A 97 3.97 2.36 -10.55
C GLN A 97 2.52 2.37 -10.10
N HIS A 98 2.06 3.45 -9.49
CA HIS A 98 0.66 3.62 -9.11
C HIS A 98 -0.26 3.56 -10.33
N SER A 99 0.09 4.26 -11.42
CA SER A 99 -0.67 4.21 -12.67
C SER A 99 -0.75 2.77 -13.23
N LYS A 100 0.40 2.08 -13.31
CA LYS A 100 0.47 0.67 -13.75
C LYS A 100 -0.36 -0.26 -12.85
N MET A 101 -0.28 -0.09 -11.54
CA MET A 101 -1.03 -0.89 -10.57
C MET A 101 -2.53 -0.67 -10.71
N ARG A 102 -3.01 0.58 -10.77
CA ARG A 102 -4.44 0.90 -10.96
C ARG A 102 -4.97 0.32 -12.27
N LEU A 103 -4.20 0.41 -13.36
CA LEU A 103 -4.57 -0.21 -14.63
C LEU A 103 -4.65 -1.74 -14.54
N ARG A 104 -3.71 -2.38 -13.85
CA ARG A 104 -3.75 -3.83 -13.61
C ARG A 104 -4.98 -4.22 -12.79
N MET A 105 -5.29 -3.47 -11.74
CA MET A 105 -6.49 -3.68 -10.93
C MET A 105 -7.77 -3.49 -11.75
N ALA A 106 -7.84 -2.45 -12.58
CA ALA A 106 -8.97 -2.18 -13.47
C ALA A 106 -9.22 -3.35 -14.44
N ARG A 107 -8.16 -3.87 -15.09
CA ARG A 107 -8.25 -5.03 -15.98
C ARG A 107 -8.71 -6.29 -15.26
N ARG A 108 -8.16 -6.53 -14.06
CA ARG A 108 -8.57 -7.66 -13.23
C ARG A 108 -10.05 -7.56 -12.85
N LEU A 109 -10.51 -6.40 -12.42
CA LEU A 109 -11.92 -6.16 -12.11
C LEU A 109 -12.83 -6.31 -13.33
N ALA A 110 -12.38 -5.85 -14.50
CA ALA A 110 -13.12 -6.01 -15.75
C ALA A 110 -13.35 -7.48 -16.10
N MET A 111 -12.30 -8.30 -15.99
CA MET A 111 -12.40 -9.75 -16.17
C MET A 111 -13.27 -10.40 -15.09
N GLU A 112 -13.10 -10.03 -13.83
CA GLU A 112 -13.84 -10.63 -12.71
C GLU A 112 -15.34 -10.33 -12.74
N LEU A 113 -15.75 -9.23 -13.36
CA LEU A 113 -17.14 -8.78 -13.49
C LEU A 113 -17.71 -9.00 -14.90
N ASP A 114 -17.00 -9.76 -15.73
CA ASP A 114 -17.37 -10.07 -17.12
C ASP A 114 -17.80 -8.81 -17.91
N MET A 115 -17.03 -7.73 -17.79
CA MET A 115 -17.34 -6.46 -18.44
C MET A 115 -17.24 -6.58 -19.98
N PRO A 116 -18.17 -6.00 -20.73
CA PRO A 116 -18.01 -5.83 -22.18
C PRO A 116 -16.76 -5.00 -22.49
N ILE A 117 -16.12 -5.30 -23.63
CA ILE A 117 -14.86 -4.65 -24.07
C ILE A 117 -14.97 -3.12 -24.07
N GLU A 118 -16.10 -2.57 -24.50
CA GLU A 118 -16.32 -1.11 -24.52
C GLU A 118 -16.36 -0.51 -23.11
N GLN A 119 -16.94 -1.22 -22.14
CA GLN A 119 -16.99 -0.81 -20.75
C GLN A 119 -15.61 -0.93 -20.09
N GLU A 120 -14.89 -2.02 -20.36
CA GLU A 120 -13.50 -2.20 -19.92
C GLU A 120 -12.60 -1.08 -20.44
N HIS A 121 -12.70 -0.75 -21.73
CA HIS A 121 -11.90 0.32 -22.33
C HIS A 121 -12.21 1.67 -21.69
N ARG A 122 -13.50 1.96 -21.42
CA ARG A 122 -13.90 3.17 -20.70
C ARG A 122 -13.33 3.20 -19.27
N LEU A 123 -13.34 2.07 -18.56
CA LEU A 123 -12.75 1.96 -17.23
C LEU A 123 -11.25 2.25 -17.27
N GLN A 124 -10.51 1.61 -18.18
CA GLN A 124 -9.07 1.82 -18.32
C GLN A 124 -8.74 3.27 -18.68
N GLN A 125 -9.49 3.89 -19.58
CA GLN A 125 -9.31 5.29 -19.94
C GLN A 125 -9.51 6.21 -18.73
N GLN A 126 -10.61 6.05 -17.99
CA GLN A 126 -10.88 6.89 -16.82
C GLN A 126 -9.83 6.70 -15.72
N VAL A 127 -9.39 5.46 -15.48
CA VAL A 127 -8.32 5.16 -14.53
C VAL A 127 -6.98 5.79 -14.96
N SER A 128 -6.66 5.74 -16.25
CA SER A 128 -5.43 6.36 -16.77
C SER A 128 -5.45 7.89 -16.71
N SER A 129 -6.63 8.51 -16.73
CA SER A 129 -6.79 9.97 -16.61
C SER A 129 -6.88 10.47 -15.16
N MET A 130 -6.77 9.59 -14.18
CA MET A 130 -6.77 9.99 -12.78
C MET A 130 -5.52 10.83 -12.49
N GLU A 131 -5.71 12.03 -11.94
CA GLU A 131 -4.63 12.92 -11.55
C GLU A 131 -3.81 12.32 -10.40
N ASP A 132 -2.50 12.22 -10.65
CA ASP A 132 -1.51 11.72 -9.70
C ASP A 132 -0.69 12.90 -9.15
N ASP A 133 -1.20 13.51 -8.09
CA ASP A 133 -0.54 14.59 -7.35
C ASP A 133 -0.22 14.08 -5.93
N TYR A 134 0.91 13.38 -5.81
CA TYR A 134 1.29 12.71 -4.58
C TYR A 134 2.71 13.06 -4.19
N ASP A 135 2.91 13.24 -2.89
CA ASP A 135 4.25 13.33 -2.33
C ASP A 135 4.80 11.93 -2.07
N TRP A 136 6.03 11.69 -2.53
CA TRP A 136 6.75 10.49 -2.12
C TRP A 136 7.50 10.74 -0.81
N PRO A 137 7.47 9.82 0.17
CA PRO A 137 6.65 8.61 0.21
C PRO A 137 5.20 8.94 0.62
N MET A 138 4.22 8.26 0.01
CA MET A 138 2.80 8.58 0.23
C MET A 138 2.38 8.41 1.68
N ASP A 139 1.55 9.33 2.15
CA ASP A 139 0.88 9.19 3.42
C ASP A 139 -0.46 8.44 3.34
N LYS A 140 -0.98 8.11 4.52
CA LYS A 140 -2.24 7.38 4.63
C LYS A 140 -3.38 8.18 3.99
N LYS A 141 -3.37 9.50 4.15
CA LYS A 141 -4.41 10.37 3.61
C LYS A 141 -4.37 10.36 2.07
N GLN A 142 -3.18 10.45 1.48
CA GLN A 142 -2.96 10.35 0.04
C GLN A 142 -3.39 8.98 -0.51
N LEU A 143 -3.09 7.90 0.21
CA LEU A 143 -3.55 6.55 -0.16
C LEU A 143 -5.08 6.41 -0.05
N ASP A 144 -5.69 6.94 1.01
CA ASP A 144 -7.14 6.93 1.20
C ASP A 144 -7.85 7.76 0.11
N GLU A 145 -7.30 8.94 -0.24
CA GLU A 145 -7.79 9.81 -1.31
C GLU A 145 -7.68 9.14 -2.69
N ASP A 146 -6.54 8.54 -3.04
CA ASP A 146 -6.39 7.78 -4.29
C ASP A 146 -7.42 6.64 -4.38
N ARG A 147 -7.57 5.89 -3.29
CA ARG A 147 -8.55 4.82 -3.20
C ARG A 147 -9.97 5.33 -3.43
N ASP A 148 -10.33 6.48 -2.86
CA ASP A 148 -11.66 7.05 -3.00
C ASP A 148 -11.90 7.61 -4.41
N LYS A 149 -10.88 8.21 -5.05
CA LYS A 149 -10.91 8.56 -6.48
C LYS A 149 -11.15 7.32 -7.35
N PHE A 150 -10.43 6.23 -7.09
CA PHE A 150 -10.60 4.97 -7.84
C PHE A 150 -11.99 4.37 -7.64
N LYS A 151 -12.53 4.39 -6.40
CA LYS A 151 -13.91 3.96 -6.12
C LYS A 151 -14.94 4.82 -6.86
N ALA A 152 -14.71 6.13 -6.98
CA ALA A 152 -15.60 7.02 -7.73
C ALA A 152 -15.62 6.67 -9.22
N VAL A 153 -14.44 6.40 -9.81
CA VAL A 153 -14.33 5.91 -11.20
C VAL A 153 -15.11 4.61 -11.38
N LEU A 154 -14.91 3.63 -10.50
CA LEU A 154 -15.66 2.37 -10.54
C LEU A 154 -17.17 2.61 -10.48
N LYS A 155 -17.65 3.44 -9.55
CA LYS A 155 -19.08 3.74 -9.42
C LYS A 155 -19.68 4.37 -10.68
N SER A 156 -18.88 5.12 -11.44
CA SER A 156 -19.33 5.78 -12.67
C SER A 156 -19.39 4.86 -13.89
N VAL A 157 -18.57 3.80 -13.91
CA VAL A 157 -18.47 2.86 -15.04
C VAL A 157 -19.30 1.60 -14.80
N LEU A 158 -19.36 1.11 -13.57
CA LEU A 158 -20.06 -0.13 -13.22
C LEU A 158 -21.58 0.05 -13.24
N THR A 159 -22.28 -0.95 -13.76
CA THR A 159 -23.75 -1.07 -13.63
C THR A 159 -24.15 -1.39 -12.18
N GLU A 160 -25.42 -1.18 -11.84
CA GLU A 160 -25.94 -1.52 -10.50
C GLU A 160 -25.76 -3.01 -10.15
N GLU A 161 -25.96 -3.90 -11.14
CA GLU A 161 -25.77 -5.35 -10.98
C GLU A 161 -24.30 -5.71 -10.70
N GLN A 162 -23.36 -5.11 -11.43
CA GLN A 162 -21.93 -5.31 -11.21
C GLN A 162 -21.48 -4.73 -9.85
N GLN A 163 -22.05 -3.58 -9.45
CA GLN A 163 -21.79 -3.00 -8.12
C GLN A 163 -22.30 -3.92 -7.01
N ALA A 164 -23.48 -4.52 -7.16
CA ALA A 164 -24.02 -5.49 -6.21
C ALA A 164 -23.14 -6.75 -6.12
N THR A 165 -22.68 -7.27 -7.27
CA THR A 165 -21.77 -8.42 -7.32
C THR A 165 -20.45 -8.13 -6.62
N LEU A 166 -19.87 -6.95 -6.87
CA LEU A 166 -18.64 -6.52 -6.20
C LEU A 166 -18.85 -6.36 -4.69
N ALA A 167 -20.00 -5.84 -4.26
CA ALA A 167 -20.35 -5.70 -2.85
C ALA A 167 -20.48 -7.05 -2.14
N GLU A 168 -21.16 -8.03 -2.76
CA GLU A 168 -21.33 -9.36 -2.18
C GLU A 168 -19.99 -10.10 -2.08
N ARG A 169 -19.16 -10.06 -3.14
CA ARG A 169 -17.81 -10.64 -3.09
C ARG A 169 -16.94 -10.02 -1.99
N ARG A 170 -17.04 -8.69 -1.81
CA ARG A 170 -16.37 -8.00 -0.70
C ARG A 170 -16.91 -8.45 0.65
N LYS A 171 -18.19 -8.76 0.78
CA LYS A 171 -18.78 -9.27 2.02
C LYS A 171 -18.31 -10.71 2.29
N GLU A 172 -18.36 -11.60 1.31
CA GLU A 172 -17.85 -12.97 1.44
C GLU A 172 -16.36 -13.02 1.77
N ALA A 173 -15.54 -12.17 1.15
CA ALA A 173 -14.12 -12.08 1.47
C ALA A 173 -13.91 -11.63 2.92
N ARG A 174 -14.75 -10.71 3.41
CA ARG A 174 -14.72 -10.26 4.81
C ARG A 174 -15.11 -11.37 5.78
N GLU A 175 -16.17 -12.11 5.48
CA GLU A 175 -16.63 -13.24 6.30
C GLU A 175 -15.61 -14.39 6.32
N ARG A 176 -14.99 -14.70 5.18
CA ARG A 176 -13.89 -15.67 5.08
C ARG A 176 -12.71 -15.26 5.96
N TRP A 177 -12.34 -13.98 5.93
CA TRP A 177 -11.24 -13.47 6.75
C TRP A 177 -11.57 -13.49 8.25
N GLN A 178 -12.79 -13.10 8.65
CA GLN A 178 -13.25 -13.18 10.03
C GLN A 178 -13.25 -14.63 10.54
N SER A 179 -13.78 -15.56 9.74
CA SER A 179 -13.84 -16.99 10.07
C SER A 179 -12.44 -17.60 10.24
N ALA A 180 -11.49 -17.25 9.37
CA ALA A 180 -10.11 -17.73 9.48
C ALA A 180 -9.38 -17.13 10.69
N ARG A 181 -9.66 -15.88 11.04
CA ARG A 181 -9.15 -15.24 12.25
C ARG A 181 -9.68 -15.89 13.53
N GLU A 182 -10.93 -16.36 13.53
CA GLU A 182 -11.57 -17.02 14.68
C GLU A 182 -11.11 -18.48 14.86
N ARG A 183 -10.86 -19.21 13.76
CA ARG A 183 -10.42 -20.62 13.80
C ARG A 183 -8.93 -20.82 14.07
N GLY A 184 -8.13 -19.75 14.04
CA GLY A 184 -6.68 -19.85 13.89
C GLY A 184 -6.35 -20.16 12.43
N PHE A 185 -5.35 -19.46 11.88
CA PHE A 185 -4.94 -19.67 10.49
C PHE A 185 -4.50 -21.13 10.32
N PRO A 186 -5.08 -21.91 9.39
CA PRO A 186 -4.70 -23.30 9.20
C PRO A 186 -3.23 -23.38 8.79
N GLU A 187 -2.43 -24.14 9.53
CA GLU A 187 -1.04 -24.46 9.14
C GLU A 187 -1.06 -25.17 7.78
N GLY A 188 -0.63 -24.47 6.73
CA GLY A 188 -0.44 -25.03 5.39
C GLY A 188 -1.16 -24.33 4.24
N GLU A 189 -2.12 -23.42 4.49
CA GLU A 189 -2.60 -22.53 3.44
C GLU A 189 -1.66 -21.33 3.34
N HIS A 190 -0.90 -21.25 2.24
CA HIS A 190 -0.12 -20.07 1.90
C HIS A 190 -0.99 -18.81 2.08
N MET A 191 -0.51 -17.87 2.90
CA MET A 191 -1.07 -16.52 3.12
C MET A 191 -1.24 -15.69 1.82
N ASP A 192 -0.87 -16.27 0.67
CA ASP A 192 -0.99 -15.74 -0.68
C ASP A 192 -2.36 -16.06 -1.31
N ASN A 193 -3.06 -17.11 -0.85
CA ASN A 193 -4.43 -17.44 -1.26
C ASN A 193 -5.51 -16.80 -0.37
N MET A 194 -5.09 -16.13 0.71
CA MET A 194 -6.01 -15.43 1.59
C MET A 194 -6.40 -14.06 0.97
N PRO A 195 -7.70 -13.72 0.89
CA PRO A 195 -8.08 -12.36 0.54
C PRO A 195 -7.46 -11.40 1.57
N PRO A 196 -6.92 -10.24 1.13
CA PRO A 196 -6.38 -9.25 2.03
C PRO A 196 -7.42 -8.88 3.09
N PRO A 197 -6.98 -8.48 4.30
CA PRO A 197 -7.90 -8.14 5.38
C PRO A 197 -8.98 -7.17 4.90
N PRO A 198 -10.23 -7.31 5.41
CA PRO A 198 -11.31 -6.36 5.23
C PRO A 198 -10.77 -4.93 5.29
N GLU A 199 -10.89 -4.19 4.18
CA GLU A 199 -10.60 -2.76 4.21
C GLU A 199 -11.54 -2.12 5.24
N ARG A 200 -10.94 -1.46 6.24
CA ARG A 200 -11.66 -0.74 7.31
C ARG A 200 -12.24 0.56 6.80
#